data_AF-A0A0V0HH07-F1
#
_entry.id   AF-A0A0V0HH07-F1
#
_cell.length_a   1.000
_cell.length_b   1.000
_cell.length_c   1.000
_cell.angle_alpha   90.00
_cell.angle_beta   90.00
_cell.angle_gamma   90.00
#
_symmetry.space_group_name_H-M   'P 1'
#
loop_
_entity.id
_entity.type
_entity.pdbx_description
1 polymer ?
#
loop_
_entity_poly.entity_id
_entity_poly.type
_entity_poly.pdbx_seq_one_letter_code
_entity_poly.pdbx_strand_id
1 'polypeptide(L)'
;MMDLPEYMRSTYKALYDTINSIGYNIYKIYGRNPAQNLRNTWANLCNAFLKEAKWFASGELPTADVYLKNGLISSGVHTVLLHMLYLLGFGLTNQNSIYLEDSSAMASSVATILRLWDDLGSAKDENQEGKDGSYIECYMK
;
A
#
# COMPACT_ATOMS: atom_id res chain seq x y z
N MET A 1 0.93 8.81 -19.84
CA MET A 1 2.36 8.43 -19.89
C MET A 1 3.26 9.57 -20.35
N MET A 2 2.82 10.43 -21.28
CA MET A 2 3.65 11.56 -21.76
C MET A 2 3.92 12.64 -20.70
N ASP A 3 3.15 12.67 -19.61
CA ASP A 3 3.32 13.64 -18.53
C ASP A 3 4.26 13.17 -17.40
N LEU A 4 4.78 11.93 -17.48
CA LEU A 4 5.73 11.41 -16.49
C LEU A 4 7.19 11.68 -16.92
N PRO A 5 8.10 11.95 -15.97
CA PRO A 5 9.53 11.93 -16.23
C PRO A 5 9.97 10.61 -16.85
N GLU A 6 10.95 10.67 -17.77
CA GLU A 6 11.38 9.50 -18.55
C GLU A 6 11.76 8.29 -17.67
N TYR A 7 12.48 8.54 -16.58
CA TYR A 7 12.90 7.49 -15.63
C TYR A 7 11.73 6.78 -14.93
N MET A 8 10.57 7.43 -14.79
CA MET A 8 9.37 6.82 -14.18
C MET A 8 8.53 6.03 -15.18
N ARG A 9 8.64 6.33 -16.48
CA ARG A 9 7.78 5.70 -17.50
C ARG A 9 7.96 4.19 -17.55
N SER A 10 9.21 3.73 -17.52
CA SER A 10 9.54 2.30 -17.55
C SER A 10 9.02 1.58 -16.30
N THR A 11 9.20 2.17 -15.11
CA THR A 11 8.73 1.59 -13.85
C THR A 11 7.20 1.54 -13.80
N TYR A 12 6.52 2.62 -14.18
CA TYR A 12 5.05 2.65 -14.24
C TYR A 12 4.52 1.63 -15.24
N LYS A 13 5.15 1.52 -16.42
CA LYS A 13 4.76 0.52 -17.43
C LYS A 13 4.95 -0.90 -16.90
N ALA A 14 6.09 -1.21 -16.28
CA ALA A 14 6.36 -2.52 -15.70
C ALA A 14 5.32 -2.87 -14.62
N LEU A 15 4.96 -1.93 -13.76
CA LEU A 15 3.91 -2.12 -12.75
C LEU A 15 2.55 -2.38 -13.40
N TYR A 16 2.14 -1.54 -14.35
CA TYR A 16 0.87 -1.67 -15.06
C TYR A 16 0.75 -3.00 -15.79
N ASP A 17 1.79 -3.40 -16.52
CA ASP A 17 1.81 -4.65 -17.27
C ASP A 17 1.77 -5.86 -16.33
N THR A 18 2.50 -5.80 -15.21
CA THR A 18 2.49 -6.83 -14.16
C THR A 18 1.09 -7.01 -13.57
N ILE A 19 0.42 -5.92 -13.17
CA ILE A 19 -0.93 -5.99 -12.61
C ILE A 19 -1.92 -6.61 -13.60
N ASN A 20 -1.85 -6.22 -14.88
CA ASN A 20 -2.73 -6.78 -15.91
C ASN A 20 -2.43 -8.26 -16.18
N SER A 21 -1.15 -8.65 -16.18
CA SER A 21 -0.72 -10.05 -16.32
C SER A 21 -1.25 -10.91 -15.17
N ILE A 22 -1.12 -10.44 -13.93
CA ILE A 22 -1.69 -11.10 -12.74
C ILE A 22 -3.20 -11.24 -12.88
N GLY A 23 -3.92 -10.16 -13.21
CA GLY A 23 -5.37 -10.20 -13.39
C GLY A 23 -5.82 -11.16 -14.50
N TYR A 24 -5.07 -11.22 -15.61
CA TYR A 24 -5.33 -12.17 -16.69
C TYR A 24 -5.07 -13.62 -16.28
N ASN A 25 -4.02 -13.89 -15.49
CA ASN A 25 -3.75 -15.22 -14.95
C ASN A 25 -4.86 -15.68 -13.99
N ILE A 26 -5.32 -14.79 -13.12
CA ILE A 26 -6.45 -15.05 -12.22
C ILE A 26 -7.73 -15.32 -13.01
N TYR A 27 -8.01 -14.53 -14.06
CA TYR A 27 -9.15 -14.75 -14.94
C TYR A 27 -9.14 -16.14 -15.59
N LYS A 28 -7.99 -16.62 -16.05
CA LYS A 28 -7.88 -17.96 -16.65
C LYS A 28 -8.24 -19.09 -15.67
N ILE A 29 -8.05 -18.88 -14.36
CA ILE A 29 -8.31 -19.90 -13.33
C ILE A 29 -9.74 -19.78 -12.80
N TYR A 30 -10.19 -18.55 -12.48
CA TYR A 30 -11.43 -18.32 -11.73
C TYR A 30 -12.55 -17.67 -12.56
N GLY A 31 -12.30 -17.34 -13.84
CA GLY A 31 -13.29 -16.74 -14.74
C GLY A 31 -13.60 -15.26 -14.49
N ARG A 32 -12.95 -14.61 -13.51
CA ARG A 32 -13.12 -13.18 -13.19
C ARG A 32 -11.76 -12.48 -13.11
N ASN A 33 -11.65 -11.32 -13.77
CA ASN A 33 -10.43 -10.52 -13.78
C ASN A 33 -10.46 -9.40 -12.72
N PRO A 34 -9.63 -9.45 -11.66
CA PRO A 34 -9.60 -8.41 -10.62
C PRO A 34 -8.67 -7.24 -10.93
N ALA A 35 -8.09 -7.13 -12.14
CA ALA A 35 -7.06 -6.14 -12.45
C ALA A 35 -7.45 -4.69 -12.11
N GLN A 36 -8.74 -4.33 -12.24
CA GLN A 36 -9.19 -2.99 -11.85
C GLN A 36 -9.06 -2.75 -10.34
N ASN A 37 -9.45 -3.72 -9.51
CA ASN A 37 -9.34 -3.61 -8.05
C ASN A 37 -7.87 -3.56 -7.62
N LEU A 38 -7.02 -4.36 -8.27
CA LEU A 38 -5.58 -4.33 -8.07
C LEU A 38 -4.99 -2.96 -8.42
N ARG A 39 -5.37 -2.37 -9.57
CA ARG A 39 -4.93 -1.00 -9.92
C ARG A 39 -5.40 0.05 -8.92
N ASN A 40 -6.63 -0.06 -8.43
CA ASN A 40 -7.17 0.88 -7.45
C ASN A 40 -6.38 0.82 -6.13
N THR A 41 -5.99 -0.39 -5.67
CA THR A 41 -5.18 -0.51 -4.43
C THR A 41 -3.78 0.10 -4.60
N TRP A 42 -3.15 -0.10 -5.77
CA TRP A 42 -1.87 0.56 -6.09
C TRP A 42 -2.00 2.08 -6.16
N ALA A 43 -3.09 2.61 -6.73
CA ALA A 43 -3.34 4.04 -6.74
C ALA A 43 -3.49 4.62 -5.32
N ASN A 44 -4.17 3.90 -4.42
CA ASN A 44 -4.28 4.30 -3.02
C ASN A 44 -2.92 4.31 -2.32
N LEU A 45 -2.09 3.29 -2.58
CA LEU A 45 -0.72 3.23 -2.06
C LEU A 45 0.12 4.43 -2.53
N CYS A 46 0.11 4.73 -3.83
CA CYS A 46 0.83 5.90 -4.37
C CYS A 46 0.33 7.23 -3.80
N ASN A 47 -0.99 7.37 -3.58
CA ASN A 47 -1.56 8.56 -2.95
C ASN A 47 -1.12 8.70 -1.49
N ALA A 48 -0.99 7.59 -0.76
CA ALA A 48 -0.49 7.59 0.61
C ALA A 48 0.99 8.02 0.67
N PHE A 49 1.83 7.51 -0.24
CA PHE A 49 3.22 7.97 -0.38
C PHE A 49 3.32 9.46 -0.75
N LEU A 50 2.46 9.93 -1.66
CA LEU A 50 2.42 11.35 -2.01
C LEU A 50 2.05 12.23 -0.81
N LYS A 51 1.19 11.74 0.09
CA LYS A 51 0.81 12.46 1.30
C LYS A 51 2.00 12.58 2.27
N GLU A 52 2.72 11.49 2.48
CA GLU A 52 3.96 11.45 3.27
C GLU A 52 5.01 12.39 2.69
N ALA A 53 5.28 12.30 1.38
CA ALA A 53 6.23 13.18 0.71
C ALA A 53 5.89 14.67 0.89
N LYS A 54 4.60 15.05 0.95
CA LYS A 54 4.18 16.43 1.23
C LYS A 54 4.43 16.85 2.68
N TRP A 55 4.15 15.96 3.65
CA TRP A 55 4.46 16.22 5.06
C TRP A 55 5.96 16.43 5.26
N PHE A 56 6.79 15.54 4.69
CA PHE A 56 8.23 15.60 4.84
C PHE A 56 8.84 16.80 4.11
N ALA A 57 8.37 17.10 2.90
CA ALA A 57 8.85 18.28 2.16
C ALA A 57 8.48 19.62 2.82
N SER A 58 7.37 19.67 3.58
CA SER A 58 6.97 20.88 4.31
C SER A 58 7.59 20.99 5.71
N GLY A 59 8.10 19.89 6.27
CA GLY A 59 8.53 19.80 7.67
C GLY A 59 7.36 19.76 8.68
N GLU A 60 6.12 19.81 8.20
CA GLU A 60 4.91 19.79 9.02
C GLU A 60 4.38 18.36 9.17
N LEU A 61 4.90 17.66 10.18
CA LEU A 61 4.35 16.36 10.57
C LEU A 61 2.93 16.51 11.15
N PRO A 62 2.00 15.61 10.79
CA PRO A 62 0.65 15.61 11.33
C PRO A 62 0.63 15.02 12.76
N THR A 63 -0.56 14.90 13.36
CA THR A 63 -0.73 14.14 14.61
C THR A 63 -0.46 12.66 14.40
N ALA A 64 -0.04 11.94 15.46
CA ALA A 64 0.22 10.49 15.42
C ALA A 64 -0.93 9.68 14.80
N ASP A 65 -2.19 9.97 15.15
CA ASP A 65 -3.35 9.28 14.58
C ASP A 65 -3.51 9.51 13.07
N VAL A 66 -3.24 10.74 12.60
CA VAL A 66 -3.35 11.09 11.18
C VAL A 66 -2.19 10.50 10.39
N TYR A 67 -0.98 10.50 10.97
CA TYR A 67 0.17 9.80 10.43
C TYR A 67 -0.13 8.31 10.28
N LEU A 68 -0.53 7.65 11.37
CA LEU A 68 -0.74 6.21 11.40
C LEU A 68 -1.82 5.78 10.41
N LYS A 69 -2.95 6.50 10.32
CA LYS A 69 -4.00 6.23 9.32
C LYS A 69 -3.47 6.21 7.88
N ASN A 70 -2.52 7.10 7.55
CA ASN A 70 -1.85 7.06 6.25
C ASN A 70 -0.82 5.93 6.19
N GLY A 71 -0.05 5.77 7.27
CA GLY A 71 0.95 4.73 7.51
C GLY A 71 0.44 3.31 7.25
N LEU A 72 -0.81 3.02 7.61
CA LEU A 72 -1.48 1.74 7.35
C LEU A 72 -1.59 1.46 5.84
N ILE A 73 -1.85 2.48 5.03
CA ILE A 73 -1.96 2.35 3.58
C ILE A 73 -0.56 2.35 2.94
N SER A 74 0.30 3.29 3.33
CA SER A 74 1.67 3.41 2.79
C SER A 74 2.58 2.23 3.16
N SER A 75 2.25 1.46 4.20
CA SER A 75 2.95 0.20 4.52
C SER A 75 2.90 -0.84 3.39
N GLY A 76 1.97 -0.69 2.43
CA GLY A 76 1.80 -1.63 1.31
C GLY A 76 1.10 -2.94 1.66
N VAL A 77 0.87 -3.24 2.94
CA VAL A 77 0.23 -4.49 3.40
C VAL A 77 -1.12 -4.73 2.73
N HIS A 78 -1.98 -3.71 2.68
CA HIS A 78 -3.29 -3.80 2.03
C HIS A 78 -3.16 -4.19 0.54
N THR A 79 -2.14 -3.66 -0.14
CA THR A 79 -1.87 -3.98 -1.55
C THR A 79 -1.46 -5.44 -1.69
N VAL A 80 -0.49 -5.90 -0.89
CA VAL A 80 0.03 -7.27 -0.94
C VAL A 80 -1.06 -8.29 -0.58
N LEU A 81 -1.80 -8.06 0.50
CA LEU A 81 -2.89 -8.94 0.94
C LEU A 81 -3.97 -9.07 -0.13
N LEU A 82 -4.38 -7.98 -0.78
CA LEU A 82 -5.39 -8.05 -1.84
C LEU A 82 -4.92 -8.88 -3.05
N HIS A 83 -3.64 -8.78 -3.42
CA HIS A 83 -3.08 -9.66 -4.46
C HIS A 83 -3.14 -11.13 -4.02
N MET A 84 -2.70 -11.44 -2.79
CA MET A 84 -2.72 -12.81 -2.27
C MET A 84 -4.14 -13.39 -2.20
N LEU A 85 -5.12 -12.61 -1.74
CA LEU A 85 -6.52 -13.04 -1.67
C LEU A 85 -7.06 -13.40 -3.05
N TYR A 86 -6.84 -12.57 -4.06
CA TYR A 86 -7.30 -12.88 -5.41
C TYR A 86 -6.54 -14.03 -6.08
N LEU A 87 -5.24 -14.18 -5.80
CA LEU A 87 -4.46 -15.33 -6.26
C LEU A 87 -4.99 -16.66 -5.69
N LEU A 88 -5.57 -16.63 -4.48
CA LEU A 88 -6.22 -17.78 -3.84
C LEU A 88 -7.70 -17.93 -4.24
N GLY A 89 -8.24 -17.04 -5.08
CA GLY A 89 -9.61 -17.10 -5.54
C GLY A 89 -10.64 -16.49 -4.59
N PHE A 90 -10.22 -15.81 -3.51
CA PHE A 90 -11.15 -15.17 -2.58
C PHE A 90 -11.84 -13.96 -3.20
N GLY A 91 -13.15 -13.81 -2.95
CA GLY A 91 -13.96 -12.72 -3.50
C GLY A 91 -14.21 -12.81 -5.02
N LEU A 92 -13.78 -13.88 -5.68
CA LEU A 92 -13.99 -14.12 -7.11
C LEU A 92 -15.10 -15.13 -7.40
N THR A 93 -15.36 -16.05 -6.48
CA THR A 93 -16.39 -17.09 -6.60
C THR A 93 -17.34 -17.05 -5.41
N ASN A 94 -18.57 -17.54 -5.59
CA ASN A 94 -19.58 -17.59 -4.51
C ASN A 94 -19.20 -18.55 -3.36
N GLN A 95 -18.19 -19.40 -3.54
CA GLN A 95 -17.73 -20.38 -2.56
C GLN A 95 -16.64 -19.84 -1.63
N ASN A 96 -15.94 -18.77 -2.03
CA ASN A 96 -14.79 -18.21 -1.32
C ASN A 96 -15.10 -16.78 -0.81
N SER A 97 -16.30 -16.55 -0.30
CA SER A 97 -16.65 -15.26 0.30
C SER A 97 -15.96 -15.11 1.65
N ILE A 98 -14.87 -14.33 1.68
CA ILE A 98 -14.43 -13.74 2.94
C ILE A 98 -15.39 -12.60 3.25
N TYR A 99 -15.84 -12.50 4.52
CA TYR A 99 -16.50 -11.28 4.99
C TYR A 99 -15.51 -10.13 4.82
N LEU A 100 -15.81 -9.20 3.90
CA LEU A 100 -14.93 -8.08 3.56
C LEU A 100 -14.47 -7.31 4.82
N GLU A 101 -15.36 -7.20 5.81
CA GLU A 101 -15.08 -6.57 7.10
C GLU A 101 -13.96 -7.28 7.88
N ASP A 102 -14.01 -8.61 8.00
CA ASP A 102 -12.97 -9.39 8.70
C ASP A 102 -11.61 -9.28 7.99
N SER A 103 -11.61 -9.35 6.64
CA SER A 103 -10.37 -9.17 5.87
C SER A 103 -9.78 -7.78 6.04
N SER A 104 -10.64 -6.75 6.16
CA SER A 104 -10.24 -5.37 6.34
C SER A 104 -9.67 -5.13 7.74
N ALA A 105 -10.29 -5.70 8.78
CA ALA A 105 -9.80 -5.60 10.15
C ALA A 105 -8.45 -6.32 10.31
N MET A 106 -8.32 -7.52 9.77
CA MET A 106 -7.06 -8.27 9.76
C MET A 106 -5.96 -7.49 9.01
N ALA A 107 -6.26 -6.98 7.81
CA ALA A 107 -5.31 -6.19 7.04
C ALA A 107 -4.86 -4.93 7.79
N SER A 108 -5.78 -4.24 8.47
CA SER A 108 -5.47 -3.06 9.27
C SER A 108 -4.57 -3.39 10.45
N SER A 109 -4.80 -4.51 11.14
CA SER A 109 -3.95 -4.97 12.25
C SER A 109 -2.54 -5.31 11.77
N VAL A 110 -2.42 -6.07 10.68
CA VAL A 110 -1.11 -6.42 10.11
C VAL A 110 -0.37 -5.17 9.62
N ALA A 111 -1.08 -4.24 8.97
CA ALA A 111 -0.53 -2.97 8.52
C ALA A 111 -0.05 -2.10 9.69
N THR A 112 -0.82 -2.04 10.78
CA THR A 112 -0.44 -1.33 12.01
C THR A 112 0.84 -1.91 12.59
N ILE A 113 0.91 -3.24 12.76
CA ILE A 113 2.10 -3.91 13.29
C ILE A 113 3.31 -3.64 12.41
N LEU A 114 3.18 -3.82 11.08
CA LEU A 114 4.30 -3.61 10.16
C LEU A 114 4.76 -2.15 10.21
N ARG A 115 3.85 -1.18 10.13
CA ARG A 115 4.18 0.25 10.17
C ARG A 115 4.88 0.64 11.47
N LEU A 116 4.35 0.22 12.61
CA LEU A 116 4.96 0.56 13.91
C LEU A 116 6.31 -0.14 14.12
N TRP A 117 6.47 -1.35 13.60
CA TRP A 117 7.75 -2.07 13.68
C TRP A 117 8.81 -1.45 12.77
N ASP A 118 8.43 -1.08 11.56
CA ASP A 118 9.26 -0.36 10.58
C ASP A 118 9.75 0.97 11.17
N ASP A 119 8.82 1.80 11.67
CA ASP A 119 9.11 3.09 12.30
C ASP A 119 9.96 2.99 13.57
N LEU A 120 9.89 1.87 14.30
CA LEU A 120 10.75 1.61 15.46
C LEU A 120 12.18 1.28 15.05
N GLY A 121 12.37 0.60 13.90
CA GLY A 121 13.67 0.26 13.34
C GLY A 121 14.36 1.46 12.68
N SER A 122 13.60 2.24 11.90
CA SER A 122 14.11 3.42 11.18
C SER A 122 14.54 4.56 12.11
N ALA A 123 13.95 4.67 13.31
CA ALA A 123 14.37 5.62 14.34
C ALA A 123 15.82 5.43 14.84
N LYS A 124 16.51 4.33 14.49
CA LYS A 124 17.88 4.05 14.93
C LYS A 124 18.91 3.77 13.83
N ASP A 125 18.50 3.32 12.65
CA ASP A 125 19.44 2.62 11.74
C ASP A 125 19.51 3.20 10.31
N GLU A 126 18.53 4.01 9.90
CA GLU A 126 18.56 4.60 8.57
C GLU A 126 19.27 5.94 8.67
N ASN A 127 20.38 6.12 7.94
CA ASN A 127 21.09 7.40 7.74
C ASN A 127 20.21 8.45 7.02
N GLN A 128 18.93 8.56 7.36
CA GLN A 128 17.90 9.40 6.76
C GLN A 128 17.99 10.86 7.19
N GLU A 129 18.97 11.23 8.01
CA GLU A 129 19.17 12.61 8.49
C GLU A 129 17.91 13.24 9.11
N GLY A 130 16.95 12.43 9.59
CA GLY A 130 15.65 12.89 10.10
C GLY A 130 14.71 13.46 9.05
N LYS A 131 14.88 13.10 7.76
CA LYS A 131 14.06 13.60 6.65
C LYS A 131 12.84 12.74 6.34
N ASP A 132 12.82 11.50 6.81
CA ASP A 132 11.62 10.66 6.82
C ASP A 132 11.04 10.72 8.24
N GLY A 133 9.75 11.06 8.34
CA GLY A 133 9.09 11.15 9.64
C GLY A 133 8.72 9.78 10.17
N SER A 134 8.73 9.61 11.50
CA SER A 134 8.30 8.37 12.16
C SER A 134 7.05 8.54 13.03
N TYR A 135 6.37 7.44 13.33
CA TYR A 135 5.27 7.45 14.30
C TYR A 135 5.73 7.98 15.67
N ILE A 136 6.95 7.64 16.11
CA ILE A 136 7.50 8.09 17.39
C ILE A 136 7.62 9.63 17.40
N GLU A 137 8.14 10.23 16.33
CA GLU A 137 8.24 11.68 16.22
C GLU A 137 6.88 12.37 16.23
N CYS A 138 5.89 11.79 15.52
CA CYS A 138 4.52 12.31 15.52
C CYS A 138 3.82 12.15 16.87
N TYR A 139 4.21 11.17 17.67
CA TYR A 139 3.66 10.89 19.01
C TYR A 139 4.31 11.73 20.12
N MET A 140 5.59 12.09 19.97
CA MET A 140 6.33 12.90 20.94
C MET A 140 6.09 14.41 20.77
N LYS A 141 5.57 14.84 19.62
CA LYS A 141 5.08 16.21 19.38
C LYS A 141 3.82 16.51 20.21
#